data_AF-A0A7C3DYY2-F1
#
_entry.id   AF-A0A7C3DYY2-F1
#
_cell.length_a   1.000
_cell.length_b   1.000
_cell.length_c   1.000
_cell.angle_alpha   90.00
_cell.angle_beta   90.00
_cell.angle_gamma   90.00
#
_symmetry.space_group_name_H-M   'P 1'
#
loop_
_entity.id
_entity.type
_entity.pdbx_description
1 polymer ?
#
loop_
_entity_poly.entity_id
_entity_poly.type
_entity_poly.pdbx_seq_one_letter_code
_entity_poly.pdbx_strand_id
1 'polypeptide(L)'
;MTLALLAGPIWPVWGQSAVWQPPGATSGSIYYNGGNVGIGTAAPVSRLDLKGGNLRISRTADANGYVFQNADNGERLNVGYMTSSDSSWLGAPILTMLYTGNVGIGTTAPQYKLAVNGTIGAKDVIVTNTGWPDYVFRPGYRLRPLREVGEFIAANRHLPDMPPAAEVEARGVSVGEMQAKLLAKIEELTLHLIRQEKESEELRERLRKLEKLAAER
;
A
#
# COMPACT_ATOMS: atom_id res chain seq x y z
N MET A 1 -15.66 -73.99 21.63
CA MET A 1 -15.84 -73.92 20.17
C MET A 1 -16.77 -72.75 19.89
N THR A 2 -16.21 -71.56 19.69
CA THR A 2 -16.92 -70.37 19.19
C THR A 2 -15.86 -69.42 18.63
N LEU A 3 -15.98 -69.14 17.34
CA LEU A 3 -14.97 -68.52 16.47
C LEU A 3 -14.59 -67.10 16.90
N ALA A 4 -13.28 -66.81 16.93
CA ALA A 4 -12.75 -65.47 16.83
C ALA A 4 -12.77 -65.03 15.35
N LEU A 5 -13.59 -64.04 15.02
CA LEU A 5 -13.56 -63.36 13.72
C LEU A 5 -12.45 -62.31 13.76
N LEU A 6 -11.35 -62.61 13.06
CA LEU A 6 -10.25 -61.72 12.76
C LEU A 6 -10.77 -60.53 11.94
N ALA A 7 -10.54 -59.30 12.43
CA ALA A 7 -10.74 -58.09 11.65
C ALA A 7 -9.72 -58.07 10.49
N GLY A 8 -10.19 -58.37 9.28
CA GLY A 8 -9.40 -58.26 8.06
C GLY A 8 -9.17 -56.80 7.63
N PRO A 9 -8.20 -56.55 6.73
CA PRO A 9 -7.92 -55.21 6.22
C PRO A 9 -9.12 -54.66 5.46
N ILE A 10 -9.49 -53.42 5.76
CA ILE A 10 -10.60 -52.70 5.13
C ILE A 10 -10.16 -52.34 3.70
N TRP A 11 -10.67 -53.05 2.69
CA TRP A 11 -10.46 -52.69 1.28
C TRP A 11 -11.32 -51.46 0.94
N PRO A 12 -10.81 -50.48 0.15
CA PRO A 12 -11.59 -49.32 -0.23
C PRO A 12 -12.78 -49.75 -1.12
N VAL A 13 -13.98 -49.36 -0.71
CA VAL A 13 -15.21 -49.50 -1.51
C VAL A 13 -15.17 -48.46 -2.63
N TRP A 14 -15.25 -48.92 -3.88
CA TRP A 14 -15.30 -48.04 -5.05
C TRP A 14 -16.62 -47.24 -5.04
N GLY A 15 -16.51 -45.91 -5.03
CA GLY A 15 -17.66 -44.99 -5.14
C GLY A 15 -18.05 -44.24 -3.87
N GLN A 16 -17.30 -44.36 -2.76
CA GLN A 16 -17.47 -43.48 -1.60
C GLN A 16 -16.25 -42.58 -1.38
N SER A 17 -16.48 -41.39 -0.81
CA SER A 17 -15.43 -40.45 -0.45
C SER A 17 -14.40 -41.12 0.45
N ALA A 18 -13.15 -41.15 -0.02
CA ALA A 18 -12.05 -41.74 0.74
C ALA A 18 -11.64 -40.74 1.83
N VAL A 19 -12.13 -40.95 3.06
CA VAL A 19 -11.62 -40.30 4.25
C VAL A 19 -10.32 -41.00 4.62
N TRP A 20 -9.18 -40.32 4.51
CA TRP A 20 -7.94 -40.82 5.10
C TRP A 20 -7.86 -40.31 6.55
N GLN A 21 -8.09 -41.21 7.49
CA GLN A 21 -7.94 -40.99 8.92
C GLN A 21 -6.86 -41.93 9.45
N PRO A 22 -5.72 -41.42 9.96
CA PRO A 22 -4.79 -42.25 10.68
C PRO A 22 -5.45 -42.75 11.99
N PRO A 23 -5.22 -44.02 12.41
CA PRO A 23 -5.79 -44.56 13.63
C PRO A 23 -5.45 -43.67 14.84
N GLY A 24 -6.48 -43.17 15.54
CA GLY A 24 -6.32 -42.34 16.75
C GLY A 24 -6.24 -40.82 16.54
N ALA A 25 -6.37 -40.31 15.31
CA ALA A 25 -6.41 -38.86 15.09
C ALA A 25 -7.78 -38.25 15.42
N THR A 26 -7.80 -37.26 16.32
CA THR A 26 -8.99 -36.48 16.72
C THR A 26 -9.17 -35.18 15.90
N SER A 27 -8.22 -34.84 15.03
CA SER A 27 -8.23 -33.67 14.14
C SER A 27 -7.31 -33.90 12.93
N GLY A 28 -7.58 -33.24 11.80
CA GLY A 28 -6.72 -33.30 10.60
C GLY A 28 -7.09 -34.33 9.53
N SER A 29 -8.34 -34.79 9.48
CA SER A 29 -8.80 -35.70 8.41
C SER A 29 -8.57 -35.08 7.03
N ILE A 30 -8.01 -35.88 6.12
CA ILE A 30 -7.95 -35.57 4.68
C ILE A 30 -9.19 -36.20 4.03
N TYR A 31 -9.96 -35.38 3.33
CA TYR A 31 -11.20 -35.77 2.67
C TYR A 31 -11.07 -35.63 1.16
N TYR A 32 -11.31 -36.70 0.40
CA TYR A 32 -11.38 -36.62 -1.06
C TYR A 32 -12.82 -36.85 -1.55
N ASN A 33 -13.35 -35.91 -2.33
CA ASN A 33 -14.67 -36.01 -2.93
C ASN A 33 -14.71 -35.41 -4.34
N GLY A 34 -15.01 -36.25 -5.34
CA GLY A 34 -15.26 -35.80 -6.71
C GLY A 34 -14.15 -34.97 -7.36
N GLY A 35 -12.89 -35.12 -6.90
CA GLY A 35 -11.75 -34.33 -7.38
C GLY A 35 -11.28 -33.22 -6.42
N ASN A 36 -12.03 -32.92 -5.36
CA ASN A 36 -11.65 -31.94 -4.35
C ASN A 36 -11.00 -32.62 -3.13
N VAL A 37 -9.98 -31.98 -2.56
CA VAL A 37 -9.29 -32.39 -1.33
C VAL A 37 -9.58 -31.39 -0.22
N GLY A 38 -10.18 -31.85 0.88
CA GLY A 38 -10.36 -31.08 2.11
C GLY A 38 -9.37 -31.52 3.19
N ILE A 39 -8.78 -30.59 3.94
CA ILE A 39 -7.98 -30.87 5.13
C ILE A 39 -8.64 -30.14 6.31
N GLY A 40 -9.16 -30.88 7.29
CA GLY A 40 -9.93 -30.30 8.39
C GLY A 40 -11.37 -29.92 8.03
N THR A 41 -11.85 -30.25 6.82
CA THR A 41 -13.25 -30.09 6.39
C THR A 41 -13.72 -31.33 5.61
N ALA A 42 -14.95 -31.78 5.88
CA ALA A 42 -15.60 -32.89 5.17
C ALA A 42 -16.43 -32.42 3.95
N ALA A 43 -16.54 -31.11 3.74
CA ALA A 43 -17.29 -30.51 2.64
C ALA A 43 -16.42 -29.45 1.93
N PRO A 44 -15.35 -29.87 1.22
CA PRO A 44 -14.48 -28.94 0.53
C PRO A 44 -15.24 -28.20 -0.57
N VAL A 45 -15.25 -26.87 -0.52
CA VAL A 45 -15.95 -26.03 -1.52
C VAL A 45 -15.08 -25.70 -2.74
N SER A 46 -13.78 -26.01 -2.68
CA SER A 46 -12.81 -25.80 -3.75
C SER A 46 -11.94 -27.05 -3.93
N ARG A 47 -11.08 -27.07 -4.96
CA ARG A 47 -10.18 -28.22 -5.23
C ARG A 47 -9.26 -28.55 -4.07
N LEU A 48 -8.86 -27.54 -3.29
CA LEU A 48 -8.07 -27.69 -2.08
C LEU A 48 -8.61 -26.73 -1.02
N ASP A 49 -9.26 -27.29 0.01
CA ASP A 49 -9.91 -26.53 1.07
C ASP A 49 -9.30 -26.90 2.42
N LEU A 50 -8.70 -25.93 3.11
CA LEU A 50 -8.08 -26.11 4.42
C LEU A 50 -8.87 -25.35 5.46
N LYS A 51 -9.30 -26.03 6.53
CA LYS A 51 -10.04 -25.42 7.64
C LYS A 51 -9.33 -25.67 8.97
N GLY A 52 -9.10 -24.60 9.72
CA GLY A 52 -8.54 -24.68 11.08
C GLY A 52 -7.03 -24.92 11.14
N GLY A 53 -6.30 -24.69 10.04
CA GLY A 53 -4.85 -24.87 9.98
C GLY A 53 -4.18 -23.97 8.95
N ASN A 54 -2.85 -24.03 8.93
CA ASN A 54 -1.99 -23.23 8.07
C ASN A 54 -1.56 -24.03 6.81
N LEU A 55 -1.43 -23.36 5.67
CA LEU A 55 -0.70 -23.95 4.53
C LEU A 55 0.78 -23.59 4.65
N ARG A 56 1.63 -24.61 4.74
CA ARG A 56 3.06 -24.45 5.02
C ARG A 56 3.93 -25.03 3.90
N ILE A 57 4.99 -24.29 3.55
CA ILE A 57 6.02 -24.68 2.59
C ILE A 57 7.39 -24.60 3.28
N SER A 58 8.03 -25.75 3.50
CA SER A 58 9.39 -25.85 4.04
C SER A 58 10.32 -26.57 3.06
N ARG A 59 11.61 -26.16 3.02
CA ARG A 59 12.61 -26.74 2.12
C ARG A 59 13.37 -27.91 2.76
N THR A 60 13.53 -27.88 4.08
CA THR A 60 14.23 -28.88 4.87
C THR A 60 13.26 -29.52 5.85
N ALA A 61 13.70 -30.59 6.52
CA ALA A 61 12.97 -31.18 7.65
C ALA A 61 12.92 -30.24 8.87
N ASP A 62 13.56 -29.07 8.78
CA ASP A 62 13.54 -28.06 9.83
C ASP A 62 12.13 -27.52 10.01
N ALA A 63 11.82 -27.22 11.26
CA ALA A 63 10.54 -26.70 11.65
C ALA A 63 10.34 -25.21 11.28
N ASN A 64 11.08 -24.69 10.30
CA ASN A 64 10.96 -23.33 9.75
C ASN A 64 10.46 -23.34 8.29
N GLY A 65 9.60 -22.39 7.92
CA GLY A 65 8.98 -22.40 6.60
C GLY A 65 8.09 -21.20 6.32
N TYR A 66 7.76 -21.02 5.04
CA TYR A 66 6.79 -20.04 4.62
C TYR A 66 5.38 -20.55 4.90
N VAL A 67 4.54 -19.69 5.46
CA VAL A 67 3.18 -20.04 5.86
C VAL A 67 2.19 -19.05 5.28
N PHE A 68 1.09 -19.59 4.76
CA PHE A 68 -0.16 -18.89 4.50
C PHE A 68 -1.11 -19.21 5.64
N GLN A 69 -1.40 -18.20 6.45
CA GLN A 69 -2.30 -18.30 7.60
C GLN A 69 -3.53 -17.44 7.35
N ASN A 70 -4.69 -18.07 7.42
CA ASN A 70 -5.95 -17.37 7.62
C ASN A 70 -6.05 -17.02 9.11
N ALA A 71 -5.88 -15.74 9.45
CA ALA A 71 -5.88 -15.25 10.83
C ALA A 71 -7.13 -14.38 11.09
N ASP A 72 -7.33 -14.04 12.37
CA ASP A 72 -8.45 -13.22 12.85
C ASP A 72 -9.81 -13.70 12.33
N ASN A 73 -10.09 -15.00 12.50
CA ASN A 73 -11.35 -15.63 12.06
C ASN A 73 -11.69 -15.45 10.57
N GLY A 74 -10.68 -15.27 9.72
CA GLY A 74 -10.86 -15.11 8.28
C GLY A 74 -10.85 -13.67 7.79
N GLU A 75 -10.60 -12.71 8.67
CA GLU A 75 -10.51 -11.30 8.29
C GLU A 75 -9.17 -10.94 7.65
N ARG A 76 -8.14 -11.78 7.81
CA ARG A 76 -6.84 -11.54 7.18
C ARG A 76 -6.15 -12.80 6.69
N LEU A 77 -5.43 -12.67 5.58
CA LEU A 77 -4.44 -13.63 5.10
C LEU A 77 -3.05 -13.09 5.39
N ASN A 78 -2.34 -13.76 6.29
CA ASN A 78 -0.95 -13.47 6.60
C ASN A 78 -0.05 -14.43 5.82
N VAL A 79 1.00 -13.87 5.23
CA VAL A 79 2.08 -14.59 4.58
C VAL A 79 3.37 -14.20 5.25
N GLY A 80 4.15 -15.18 5.68
CA GLY A 80 5.41 -14.90 6.36
C GLY A 80 6.18 -16.15 6.69
N TYR A 81 7.16 -15.99 7.57
CA TYR A 81 8.02 -17.07 8.01
C TYR A 81 7.68 -17.45 9.45
N MET A 82 7.39 -18.72 9.69
CA MET A 82 7.04 -19.23 11.02
C MET A 82 8.06 -20.26 11.47
N THR A 83 8.44 -20.17 12.75
CA THR A 83 9.28 -21.17 13.43
C THR A 83 8.44 -22.38 13.88
N SER A 84 9.05 -23.35 14.56
CA SER A 84 8.41 -24.61 14.96
C SER A 84 7.13 -24.37 15.77
N SER A 85 6.15 -25.28 15.60
CA SER A 85 4.94 -25.36 16.43
C SER A 85 3.93 -24.23 16.21
N ASP A 86 3.53 -24.06 14.95
CA ASP A 86 2.18 -23.61 14.53
C ASP A 86 1.56 -22.34 15.14
N SER A 87 2.35 -21.43 15.70
CA SER A 87 1.75 -20.23 16.31
C SER A 87 2.67 -19.03 16.53
N SER A 88 3.99 -19.16 16.34
CA SER A 88 4.91 -18.01 16.48
C SER A 88 5.48 -17.57 15.13
N TRP A 89 5.06 -16.38 14.71
CA TRP A 89 5.68 -15.68 13.58
C TRP A 89 7.12 -15.32 13.94
N LEU A 90 8.06 -15.58 13.02
CA LEU A 90 9.42 -15.07 13.16
C LEU A 90 9.43 -13.61 12.70
N GLY A 91 8.99 -12.72 13.61
CA GLY A 91 8.77 -11.30 13.33
C GLY A 91 7.33 -10.98 12.92
N ALA A 92 7.10 -9.79 12.34
CA ALA A 92 5.81 -9.45 11.76
C ALA A 92 5.58 -10.28 10.47
N PRO A 93 4.32 -10.58 10.11
CA PRO A 93 4.01 -11.12 8.79
C PRO A 93 4.64 -10.28 7.69
N ILE A 94 5.26 -10.95 6.71
CA ILE A 94 5.90 -10.29 5.57
C ILE A 94 4.84 -9.53 4.78
N LEU A 95 3.71 -10.19 4.53
CA LEU A 95 2.57 -9.65 3.81
C LEU A 95 1.28 -9.99 4.54
N THR A 96 0.42 -9.00 4.70
CA THR A 96 -0.91 -9.10 5.31
C THR A 96 -1.91 -8.65 4.26
N MET A 97 -2.95 -9.42 3.99
CA MET A 97 -4.09 -9.00 3.17
C MET A 97 -5.34 -9.03 4.03
N LEU A 98 -5.99 -7.88 4.21
CA LEU A 98 -7.29 -7.82 4.85
C LEU A 98 -8.39 -8.23 3.86
N TYR A 99 -9.47 -8.83 4.35
CA TYR A 99 -10.65 -9.16 3.52
C TYR A 99 -11.28 -7.92 2.85
N THR A 100 -11.04 -6.73 3.40
CA THR A 100 -11.42 -5.42 2.83
C THR A 100 -10.56 -4.99 1.64
N GLY A 101 -9.55 -5.79 1.27
CA GLY A 101 -8.67 -5.59 0.12
C GLY A 101 -7.48 -4.66 0.40
N ASN A 102 -7.17 -4.36 1.66
CA ASN A 102 -5.96 -3.61 2.01
C ASN A 102 -4.77 -4.57 2.17
N VAL A 103 -3.63 -4.22 1.59
CA VAL A 103 -2.40 -5.00 1.64
C VAL A 103 -1.37 -4.29 2.51
N GLY A 104 -0.87 -4.97 3.54
CA GLY A 104 0.23 -4.55 4.39
C GLY A 104 1.50 -5.32 4.06
N ILE A 105 2.64 -4.65 4.01
CA ILE A 105 3.97 -5.27 3.95
C ILE A 105 4.71 -4.87 5.24
N GLY A 106 5.07 -5.85 6.07
CA GLY A 106 5.67 -5.61 7.39
C GLY A 106 4.73 -4.93 8.41
N THR A 107 3.43 -4.92 8.13
CA THR A 107 2.38 -4.42 9.04
C THR A 107 1.14 -5.30 8.95
N THR A 108 0.45 -5.47 10.07
CA THR A 108 -0.82 -6.22 10.16
C THR A 108 -2.06 -5.32 10.12
N ALA A 109 -1.88 -4.00 10.17
CA ALA A 109 -2.96 -3.02 10.20
C ALA A 109 -2.80 -1.97 9.08
N PRO A 110 -2.92 -2.35 7.80
CA PRO A 110 -2.80 -1.42 6.68
C PRO A 110 -3.95 -0.40 6.65
N GLN A 111 -3.61 0.89 6.83
CA GLN A 111 -4.56 2.01 6.77
C GLN A 111 -4.88 2.46 5.34
N TYR A 112 -4.03 2.11 4.38
CA TYR A 112 -4.19 2.40 2.95
C TYR A 112 -4.33 1.11 2.16
N LYS A 113 -4.73 1.21 0.88
CA LYS A 113 -4.84 0.03 0.00
C LYS A 113 -3.53 -0.74 -0.11
N LEU A 114 -2.40 -0.04 -0.09
CA LEU A 114 -1.08 -0.60 0.11
C LEU A 114 -0.38 0.18 1.22
N ALA A 115 0.00 -0.49 2.30
CA ALA A 115 0.78 0.08 3.39
C ALA A 115 2.08 -0.70 3.56
N VAL A 116 3.22 -0.02 3.55
CA VAL A 116 4.54 -0.64 3.70
C VAL A 116 5.20 -0.04 4.94
N ASN A 117 5.53 -0.89 5.91
CA ASN A 117 6.32 -0.50 7.06
C ASN A 117 7.81 -0.65 6.75
N GLY A 118 8.35 0.31 5.99
CA GLY A 118 9.72 0.31 5.50
C GLY A 118 9.88 1.08 4.20
N THR A 119 11.00 0.87 3.51
CA THR A 119 11.32 1.57 2.26
C THR A 119 10.75 0.83 1.06
N ILE A 120 10.17 1.57 0.12
CA ILE A 120 9.74 1.06 -1.19
C ILE A 120 10.81 1.40 -2.23
N GLY A 121 11.40 0.36 -2.83
CA GLY A 121 12.26 0.52 -4.01
C GLY A 121 11.45 0.25 -5.27
N ALA A 122 11.39 1.23 -6.19
CA ALA A 122 10.73 1.10 -7.47
C ALA A 122 11.60 1.70 -8.58
N LYS A 123 11.56 1.12 -9.79
CA LYS A 123 12.22 1.70 -10.96
C LYS A 123 11.45 2.90 -11.50
N ASP A 124 10.13 2.83 -11.44
CA ASP A 124 9.22 3.89 -11.87
C ASP A 124 7.92 3.80 -11.06
N VAL A 125 7.27 4.94 -10.84
CA VAL A 125 6.00 5.06 -10.09
C VAL A 125 5.08 6.00 -10.87
N ILE A 126 4.08 5.41 -11.54
CA ILE A 126 3.06 6.17 -12.26
C ILE A 126 1.95 6.54 -11.29
N VAL A 127 1.79 7.83 -11.02
CA VAL A 127 0.71 8.34 -10.17
C VAL A 127 -0.41 8.89 -11.04
N THR A 128 -1.57 8.24 -11.03
CA THR A 128 -2.75 8.59 -11.84
C THR A 128 -3.61 9.70 -11.23
N ASN A 129 -3.00 10.61 -10.48
CA ASN A 129 -3.75 11.68 -9.82
C ASN A 129 -4.43 12.59 -10.86
N THR A 130 -5.67 12.97 -10.59
CA THR A 130 -6.43 13.91 -11.43
C THR A 130 -6.23 15.34 -10.91
N GLY A 131 -6.05 16.32 -11.79
CA GLY A 131 -5.91 17.74 -11.41
C GLY A 131 -4.51 18.33 -11.58
N TRP A 132 -3.91 18.16 -12.77
CA TRP A 132 -2.70 18.89 -13.15
C TRP A 132 -2.95 20.40 -13.19
N PRO A 133 -2.02 21.24 -12.71
CA PRO A 133 -2.28 22.66 -12.43
C PRO A 133 -2.28 23.60 -13.65
N ASP A 134 -2.73 23.12 -14.81
CA ASP A 134 -2.84 23.91 -16.06
C ASP A 134 -3.73 25.18 -15.94
N TYR A 135 -4.44 25.33 -14.82
CA TYR A 135 -5.26 26.51 -14.55
C TYR A 135 -4.46 27.79 -14.28
N VAL A 136 -3.18 27.72 -13.89
CA VAL A 136 -2.38 28.92 -13.54
C VAL A 136 -2.15 29.82 -14.75
N PHE A 137 -2.10 29.25 -15.95
CA PHE A 137 -1.92 29.99 -17.20
C PHE A 137 -3.22 30.43 -17.87
N ARG A 138 -4.39 30.12 -17.29
CA ARG A 138 -5.68 30.45 -17.92
C ARG A 138 -5.99 31.94 -17.85
N PRO A 139 -6.63 32.52 -18.89
CA PRO A 139 -7.12 33.89 -18.85
C PRO A 139 -8.05 34.09 -17.65
N GLY A 140 -7.71 35.03 -16.75
CA GLY A 140 -8.47 35.31 -15.53
C GLY A 140 -7.91 34.70 -14.25
N TYR A 141 -6.81 33.94 -14.31
CA TYR A 141 -6.11 33.50 -13.09
C TYR A 141 -5.58 34.69 -12.30
N ARG A 142 -6.02 34.83 -11.04
CA ARG A 142 -5.59 35.90 -10.14
C ARG A 142 -4.29 35.52 -9.45
N LEU A 143 -3.16 35.97 -10.03
CA LEU A 143 -1.87 35.84 -9.38
C LEU A 143 -1.83 36.68 -8.09
N ARG A 144 -1.67 36.02 -6.95
CA ARG A 144 -1.53 36.69 -5.64
C ARG A 144 -0.30 37.61 -5.63
N PRO A 145 -0.42 38.87 -5.20
CA PRO A 145 0.75 39.74 -5.03
C PRO A 145 1.77 39.15 -4.05
N LEU A 146 3.08 39.29 -4.33
CA LEU A 146 4.15 38.78 -3.47
C LEU A 146 4.08 39.35 -2.04
N ARG A 147 3.54 40.55 -1.88
CA ARG A 147 3.28 41.14 -0.56
C ARG A 147 2.29 40.30 0.25
N GLU A 148 1.14 39.94 -0.33
CA GLU A 148 0.13 39.11 0.34
C GLU A 148 0.69 37.71 0.63
N VAL A 149 1.48 37.15 -0.29
CA VAL A 149 2.17 35.87 -0.07
C VAL A 149 3.16 35.96 1.08
N GLY A 150 3.93 37.04 1.19
CA GLY A 150 4.84 37.29 2.30
C GLY A 150 4.13 37.43 3.65
N GLU A 151 3.01 38.16 3.67
CA GLU A 151 2.14 38.27 4.85
C GLU A 151 1.59 36.90 5.28
N PHE A 152 1.19 36.06 4.32
CA PHE A 152 0.74 34.69 4.60
C PHE A 152 1.85 33.81 5.18
N ILE A 153 3.05 33.86 4.60
CA ILE A 153 4.20 33.08 5.08
C ILE A 153 4.59 33.51 6.49
N ALA A 154 4.57 34.81 6.78
CA ALA A 154 4.86 35.34 8.11
C ALA A 154 3.86 34.82 9.17
N ALA A 155 2.59 34.72 8.81
CA ALA A 155 1.54 34.23 9.70
C ALA A 155 1.52 32.70 9.86
N ASN A 156 1.70 31.95 8.77
CA ASN A 156 1.42 30.50 8.73
C ASN A 156 2.68 29.63 8.65
N ARG A 157 3.86 30.21 8.37
CA ARG A 157 5.15 29.51 8.20
C ARG A 157 5.18 28.45 7.09
N HIS A 158 4.26 28.52 6.14
CA HIS A 158 4.26 27.71 4.93
C HIS A 158 3.73 28.50 3.75
N LEU A 159 3.97 28.00 2.53
CA LEU A 159 3.41 28.60 1.31
C LEU A 159 1.89 28.42 1.27
N PRO A 160 1.16 29.34 0.61
CA PRO A 160 -0.25 29.13 0.34
C PRO A 160 -0.50 27.80 -0.39
N ASP A 161 -1.60 27.13 -0.06
CA ASP A 161 -2.07 25.87 -0.66
C ASP A 161 -1.18 24.64 -0.38
N MET A 162 -0.04 24.83 0.29
CA MET A 162 0.80 23.74 0.81
C MET A 162 0.33 23.30 2.19
N PRO A 163 0.30 21.99 2.47
CA PRO A 163 -0.07 21.50 3.80
C PRO A 163 0.99 21.92 4.83
N PRO A 164 0.59 22.22 6.08
CA PRO A 164 1.53 22.49 7.16
C PRO A 164 2.29 21.21 7.56
N ALA A 165 3.52 21.38 8.07
CA ALA A 165 4.39 20.26 8.45
C ALA A 165 3.71 19.27 9.42
N ALA A 166 2.96 19.79 10.40
CA ALA A 166 2.24 18.96 11.37
C ALA A 166 1.18 18.05 10.74
N GLU A 167 0.54 18.47 9.64
CA GLU A 167 -0.42 17.63 8.91
C GLU A 167 0.29 16.52 8.13
N VAL A 168 1.40 16.86 7.48
CA VAL A 168 2.23 15.91 6.73
C VAL A 168 2.83 14.85 7.65
N GLU A 169 3.26 15.23 8.85
CA GLU A 169 3.77 14.28 9.85
C GLU A 169 2.68 13.34 10.38
N ALA A 170 1.47 13.84 10.59
CA ALA A 170 0.38 13.05 11.16
C ALA A 170 -0.25 12.07 10.15
N ARG A 171 -0.36 12.45 8.88
CA ARG A 171 -1.17 11.72 7.88
C ARG A 171 -0.44 11.38 6.58
N GLY A 172 0.79 11.88 6.41
CA GLY A 172 1.50 11.83 5.14
C GLY A 172 0.90 12.77 4.09
N VAL A 173 1.49 12.78 2.90
CA VAL A 173 0.98 13.51 1.73
C VAL A 173 1.08 12.64 0.49
N SER A 174 0.09 12.75 -0.40
CA SER A 174 0.16 12.10 -1.71
C SER A 174 1.29 12.69 -2.54
N VAL A 175 2.19 11.83 -3.05
CA VAL A 175 3.30 12.27 -3.92
C VAL A 175 2.75 12.99 -5.16
N GLY A 176 1.68 12.49 -5.76
CA GLY A 176 1.06 13.12 -6.94
C GLY A 176 0.42 14.46 -6.63
N GLU A 177 -0.23 14.60 -5.47
CA GLU A 177 -0.82 15.88 -5.06
C GLU A 177 0.26 16.92 -4.73
N MET A 178 1.32 16.50 -4.03
CA MET A 178 2.44 17.38 -3.71
C MET A 178 3.16 17.83 -4.98
N GLN A 179 3.42 16.93 -5.94
CA GLN A 179 4.01 17.29 -7.22
C GLN A 179 3.14 18.28 -8.01
N ALA A 180 1.82 18.07 -8.04
CA ALA A 180 0.90 19.00 -8.69
C ALA A 180 0.91 20.39 -8.01
N LYS A 181 0.88 20.44 -6.67
CA LYS A 181 0.99 21.70 -5.93
C LYS A 181 2.33 22.39 -6.17
N LEU A 182 3.43 21.65 -6.19
CA LEU A 182 4.76 22.19 -6.46
C LEU A 182 4.84 22.78 -7.87
N LEU A 183 4.29 22.07 -8.87
CA LEU A 183 4.23 22.58 -10.23
C LEU A 183 3.43 23.89 -10.31
N ALA A 184 2.26 23.97 -9.66
CA ALA A 184 1.48 25.20 -9.60
C ALA A 184 2.30 26.38 -9.06
N LYS A 185 3.14 26.14 -8.03
CA LYS A 185 4.03 27.17 -7.47
C LYS A 185 5.19 27.55 -8.38
N ILE A 186 5.71 26.61 -9.16
CA ILE A 186 6.71 26.90 -10.20
C ILE A 186 6.08 27.79 -11.29
N GLU A 187 4.85 27.51 -11.69
CA GLU A 187 4.12 28.30 -12.69
C GLU A 187 3.79 29.72 -12.16
N GLU A 188 3.29 29.83 -10.92
CA GLU A 188 3.07 31.13 -10.25
C GLU A 188 4.37 31.94 -10.14
N LEU A 189 5.48 31.30 -9.75
CA LEU A 189 6.80 31.93 -9.68
C LEU A 189 7.26 32.41 -11.05
N THR A 190 7.02 31.62 -12.10
CA THR A 190 7.36 32.00 -13.48
C THR A 190 6.59 33.25 -13.91
N LEU A 191 5.30 33.36 -13.56
CA LEU A 191 4.52 34.57 -13.83
C LEU A 191 5.04 35.79 -13.05
N HIS A 192 5.51 35.61 -11.82
CA HIS A 192 6.15 36.68 -11.06
C HIS A 192 7.47 37.12 -11.70
N LEU A 193 8.30 36.19 -12.19
CA LEU A 193 9.56 36.51 -12.86
C LEU A 193 9.33 37.28 -14.17
N ILE A 194 8.36 36.86 -15.00
CA ILE A 194 7.99 37.58 -16.23
C ILE A 194 7.53 39.02 -15.91
N ARG A 195 6.76 39.20 -14.83
CA ARG A 195 6.35 40.54 -14.37
C ARG A 195 7.56 41.37 -13.94
N GLN A 196 8.46 40.78 -13.17
CA GLN A 196 9.65 41.44 -12.66
C GLN A 196 10.62 41.84 -13.78
N GLU A 197 10.77 41.01 -14.82
CA GLU A 197 11.59 41.32 -15.99
C GLU A 197 11.06 42.55 -16.74
N LYS A 198 9.74 42.60 -17.00
CA LYS A 198 9.08 43.77 -17.60
C LYS A 198 9.27 45.04 -16.78
N GLU A 199 9.07 44.96 -15.46
CA GLU A 199 9.30 46.11 -14.57
C GLU A 199 10.77 46.58 -14.61
N SER A 200 11.73 45.65 -14.64
CA SER A 200 13.16 45.99 -14.76
C SER A 200 13.50 46.65 -16.09
N GLU A 201 12.93 46.19 -17.21
CA GLU A 201 13.11 46.81 -18.53
C GLU A 201 12.55 48.24 -18.55
N GLU A 202 11.33 48.43 -18.04
CA GLU A 202 10.71 49.75 -17.94
C GLU A 202 11.53 50.72 -17.07
N LEU A 203 12.06 50.24 -15.94
CA LEU A 203 12.94 51.03 -15.07
C LEU A 203 14.23 51.42 -15.79
N ARG A 204 14.86 50.49 -16.51
CA ARG A 204 16.08 50.77 -17.31
C ARG A 204 15.81 51.79 -18.42
N GLU A 205 14.68 51.72 -19.10
CA GLU A 205 14.31 52.71 -20.10
C GLU A 205 14.08 54.10 -19.50
N ARG A 206 13.39 54.18 -18.35
CA ARG A 206 13.19 55.43 -17.63
C ARG A 206 14.52 56.05 -17.20
N LEU A 207 15.45 55.24 -16.68
CA LEU A 207 16.80 55.69 -16.33
C LEU A 207 17.54 56.25 -17.55
N ARG A 208 17.55 55.54 -18.68
CA ARG A 208 18.17 56.04 -19.92
C ARG A 208 17.60 57.38 -20.38
N LYS A 209 16.28 57.59 -20.25
CA LYS A 209 15.62 58.86 -20.60
C LYS A 209 16.06 59.99 -19.66
N LEU A 210 16.12 59.72 -18.34
CA LEU A 210 16.57 60.70 -17.35
C LEU A 210 18.05 61.06 -17.52
N GLU A 211 18.92 60.09 -17.81
CA GLU A 211 20.33 60.33 -18.08
C GLU A 211 20.55 61.23 -19.30
N LYS A 212 19.77 61.02 -20.39
CA LYS A 212 19.82 61.91 -21.57
C LYS A 212 19.37 63.34 -21.24
N LEU A 213 18.25 63.48 -20.52
CA LEU A 213 17.74 64.79 -20.11
C LEU A 213 18.70 65.54 -19.17
N ALA A 214 19.47 64.82 -18.35
CA ALA A 214 20.50 65.39 -17.50
C ALA A 214 21.76 65.79 -18.29
N ALA A 215 22.10 65.06 -19.36
CA ALA A 215 23.23 65.39 -20.23
C ALA A 215 22.95 66.55 -21.19
N GLU A 216 21.68 66.86 -21.45
CA GLU A 216 21.23 67.98 -22.30
C GLU A 216 21.06 69.31 -21.53
N ARG A 217 21.27 69.32 -20.21
CA ARG A 217 21.26 70.51 -19.35
C ARG A 217 22.66 70.98 -19.01
#